data_AF-A0A941WF46-F1
#
_entry.id   AF-A0A941WF46-F1
#
_cell.length_a   1.000
_cell.length_b   1.000
_cell.length_c   1.000
_cell.angle_alpha   90.00
_cell.angle_beta   90.00
_cell.angle_gamma   90.00
#
_symmetry.space_group_name_H-M   'P 1'
#
loop_
_entity.id
_entity.type
_entity.pdbx_description
1 polymer ?
#
loop_
_entity_poly.entity_id
_entity_poly.type
_entity_poly.pdbx_seq_one_letter_code
_entity_poly.pdbx_strand_id
1 'polypeptide(L)'
;MSHKFPTISVTKLFVSIDPRPATEEERWMGLPAIVPGYRPSGNTFIDHFMPLLHAGGALPVEYYAKELEVSVSDLNGAIKVLAGTSVAKFIEDYSLEMAKYMLAHSKSEIRAVAQRCGYSPSGLFRVFRRRFKMSPEDWRWNYRIS
;
A
#
# COMPACT_ATOMS: atom_id res chain seq x y z
N MET A 1 -11.11 30.46 3.20
CA MET A 1 -10.09 29.43 3.51
C MET A 1 -10.80 28.10 3.70
N SER A 2 -10.30 27.02 3.11
CA SER A 2 -10.89 25.67 3.25
C SER A 2 -10.42 25.05 4.56
N HIS A 3 -11.34 24.77 5.49
CA HIS A 3 -11.05 24.07 6.76
C HIS A 3 -11.03 22.54 6.61
N LYS A 4 -10.77 22.02 5.41
CA LYS A 4 -10.73 20.56 5.18
C LYS A 4 -9.50 19.96 5.86
N PHE A 5 -9.73 18.90 6.62
CA PHE A 5 -8.65 18.10 7.21
C PHE A 5 -7.74 17.56 6.09
N PRO A 6 -6.40 17.65 6.22
CA PRO A 6 -5.49 17.13 5.22
C PRO A 6 -5.62 15.62 5.13
N THR A 7 -5.89 15.10 3.93
CA THR A 7 -6.06 13.66 3.72
C THR A 7 -4.73 12.98 3.42
N ILE A 8 -4.56 11.80 4.01
CA ILE A 8 -3.41 10.94 3.76
C ILE A 8 -3.60 10.23 2.41
N SER A 9 -2.55 10.25 1.59
CA SER A 9 -2.52 9.56 0.29
C SER A 9 -1.64 8.32 0.36
N VAL A 10 -2.16 7.20 -0.11
CA VAL A 10 -1.43 5.93 -0.25
C VAL A 10 -0.11 6.12 -1.02
N THR A 11 -0.11 6.87 -2.11
CA THR A 11 1.09 7.11 -2.93
C THR A 11 2.18 7.90 -2.22
N LYS A 12 1.81 8.68 -1.19
CA LYS A 12 2.79 9.39 -0.35
C LYS A 12 3.31 8.50 0.79
N LEU A 13 2.53 7.51 1.21
CA LEU A 13 2.93 6.57 2.24
C LEU A 13 3.83 5.47 1.68
N PHE A 14 3.50 4.87 0.54
CA PHE A 14 4.27 3.77 -0.03
C PHE A 14 5.63 4.23 -0.56
N VAL A 15 6.69 3.44 -0.32
CA VAL A 15 8.06 3.72 -0.78
C VAL A 15 8.64 2.53 -1.56
N SER A 16 8.66 1.34 -0.97
CA SER A 16 9.23 0.13 -1.55
C SER A 16 8.64 -1.11 -0.87
N ILE A 17 8.86 -2.29 -1.45
CA ILE A 17 8.42 -3.57 -0.87
C ILE A 17 9.33 -4.07 0.25
N ASP A 18 10.63 -3.89 0.04
CA ASP A 18 11.66 -4.31 0.98
C ASP A 18 12.19 -3.09 1.72
N PRO A 19 12.61 -3.26 2.98
CA PRO A 19 13.31 -2.22 3.70
C PRO A 19 14.57 -1.80 2.94
N ARG A 20 14.82 -0.50 2.87
CA ARG A 20 16.02 0.05 2.21
C ARG A 20 16.67 1.14 3.04
N PRO A 21 17.97 1.42 2.84
CA PRO A 21 18.59 2.61 3.40
C PRO A 21 17.86 3.89 2.95
N ALA A 22 17.66 4.83 3.86
CA ALA A 22 17.19 6.17 3.53
C ALA A 22 18.21 6.90 2.65
N THR A 23 17.73 7.64 1.65
CA THR A 23 18.57 8.58 0.88
C THR A 23 19.02 9.73 1.78
N GLU A 24 19.99 10.51 1.31
CA GLU A 24 20.47 11.68 2.06
C GLU A 24 19.35 12.69 2.30
N GLU A 25 18.54 12.97 1.29
CA GLU A 25 17.36 13.85 1.39
C GLU A 25 16.34 13.31 2.40
N GLU A 26 16.11 11.99 2.42
CA GLU A 26 15.18 11.36 3.35
C GLU A 26 15.65 11.45 4.81
N ARG A 27 16.97 11.34 5.04
CA ARG A 27 17.56 11.57 6.37
C ARG A 27 17.38 13.02 6.79
N TRP A 28 17.57 13.98 5.89
CA TRP A 28 17.31 15.40 6.15
C TRP A 28 15.83 15.68 6.46
N MET A 29 14.91 14.86 5.93
CA MET A 29 13.48 14.90 6.26
C MET A 29 13.13 14.17 7.57
N GLY A 30 14.11 13.64 8.30
CA GLY A 30 13.90 12.96 9.59
C GLY A 30 13.44 11.50 9.49
N LEU A 31 13.58 10.85 8.33
CA LEU A 31 13.29 9.43 8.21
C LEU A 31 14.37 8.56 8.90
N PRO A 32 14.01 7.38 9.42
CA PRO A 32 14.96 6.46 10.02
C PRO A 32 16.01 5.99 9.00
N ALA A 33 17.18 5.58 9.47
CA ALA A 33 18.28 5.11 8.62
C ALA A 33 17.87 3.95 7.69
N ILE A 34 16.97 3.10 8.16
CA ILE A 34 16.32 2.04 7.39
C ILE A 34 14.84 2.37 7.25
N VAL A 35 14.39 2.62 6.03
CA VAL A 35 12.99 2.85 5.70
C VAL A 35 12.32 1.49 5.51
N PRO A 36 11.24 1.16 6.25
CA PRO A 36 10.61 -0.16 6.23
C PRO A 36 9.78 -0.45 4.97
N GLY A 37 9.79 0.43 3.97
CA GLY A 37 8.96 0.35 2.76
C GLY A 37 7.79 1.33 2.72
N TYR A 38 7.56 2.07 3.80
CA TYR A 38 6.55 3.14 3.89
C TYR A 38 7.01 4.29 4.78
N ARG A 39 6.42 5.48 4.57
CA ARG A 39 6.69 6.69 5.35
C ARG A 39 5.76 6.76 6.57
N PRO A 40 6.24 7.27 7.73
CA PRO A 40 5.37 7.65 8.83
C PRO A 40 4.36 8.70 8.37
N SER A 41 3.11 8.55 8.79
CA SER A 41 2.04 9.49 8.50
C SER A 41 1.95 10.62 9.52
N GLY A 42 2.54 10.43 10.71
CA GLY A 42 2.37 11.32 11.86
C GLY A 42 1.05 11.10 12.61
N ASN A 43 0.26 10.09 12.20
CA ASN A 43 -0.94 9.67 12.89
C ASN A 43 -0.73 8.26 13.46
N THR A 44 -0.82 8.14 14.79
CA THR A 44 -0.53 6.89 15.51
C THR A 44 -1.35 5.71 14.98
N PHE A 45 -2.62 5.90 14.65
CA PHE A 45 -3.47 4.83 14.14
C PHE A 45 -2.97 4.30 12.79
N ILE A 46 -2.70 5.21 11.84
CA ILE A 46 -2.15 4.83 10.54
C ILE A 46 -0.78 4.19 10.71
N ASP A 47 0.07 4.74 11.57
CA ASP A 47 1.42 4.22 11.78
C ASP A 47 1.43 2.81 12.40
N HIS A 48 0.39 2.43 13.16
CA HIS A 48 0.18 1.04 13.61
C HIS A 48 -0.45 0.15 12.53
N PHE A 49 -1.32 0.70 11.69
CA PHE A 49 -1.96 -0.05 10.61
C PHE A 49 -0.98 -0.39 9.47
N MET A 50 -0.06 0.53 9.17
CA MET A 50 0.89 0.40 8.06
C MET A 50 1.74 -0.88 8.07
N PRO A 51 2.39 -1.31 9.16
CA PRO A 51 3.15 -2.56 9.16
C PRO A 51 2.29 -3.78 8.82
N LEU A 52 1.05 -3.84 9.33
CA LEU A 52 0.11 -4.92 9.06
C LEU A 52 -0.30 -4.94 7.58
N LEU A 53 -0.68 -3.77 7.04
CA LEU A 53 -1.06 -3.64 5.64
C LEU A 53 0.12 -3.93 4.70
N HIS A 54 1.30 -3.43 5.03
CA HIS A 54 2.49 -3.64 4.22
C HIS A 54 2.92 -5.11 4.18
N ALA A 55 2.72 -5.85 5.27
CA ALA A 55 2.97 -7.29 5.32
C ALA A 55 1.86 -8.10 4.62
N GLY A 56 0.59 -7.77 4.86
CA GLY A 56 -0.55 -8.57 4.41
C GLY A 56 -1.06 -8.29 2.99
N GLY A 57 -0.94 -7.05 2.50
CA GLY A 57 -1.52 -6.64 1.22
C GLY A 57 -3.05 -6.62 1.21
N ALA A 58 -3.68 -7.24 0.22
CA ALA A 58 -5.13 -7.17 0.00
C ALA A 58 -5.94 -8.18 0.83
N LEU A 59 -5.59 -8.40 2.09
CA LEU A 59 -6.38 -9.23 3.01
C LEU A 59 -7.73 -8.57 3.35
N PRO A 60 -8.72 -9.34 3.82
CA PRO A 60 -10.02 -8.81 4.21
C PRO A 60 -9.92 -7.76 5.32
N VAL A 61 -10.85 -6.80 5.34
CA VAL A 61 -10.89 -5.73 6.34
C VAL A 61 -11.01 -6.30 7.76
N GLU A 62 -11.74 -7.40 7.90
CA GLU A 62 -11.96 -8.13 9.16
C GLU A 62 -10.66 -8.66 9.74
N TYR A 63 -9.71 -9.07 8.89
CA TYR A 63 -8.38 -9.48 9.33
C TYR A 63 -7.68 -8.31 10.02
N TYR A 64 -7.63 -7.15 9.37
CA TYR A 64 -6.97 -5.97 9.92
C TYR A 64 -7.65 -5.39 11.14
N ALA A 65 -8.98 -5.38 11.17
CA ALA A 65 -9.74 -4.94 12.34
C ALA A 65 -9.43 -5.83 13.55
N LYS A 66 -9.34 -7.15 13.35
CA LYS A 66 -8.96 -8.11 14.40
C LYS A 66 -7.53 -7.87 14.89
N GLU A 67 -6.56 -7.73 13.99
CA GLU A 67 -5.14 -7.50 14.36
C GLU A 67 -4.93 -6.16 15.10
N LEU A 68 -5.78 -5.16 14.83
CA LEU A 68 -5.76 -3.86 15.50
C LEU A 68 -6.63 -3.82 16.77
N GLU A 69 -7.33 -4.90 17.11
CA GLU A 69 -8.28 -4.98 18.24
C GLU A 69 -9.37 -3.89 18.19
N VAL A 70 -9.86 -3.56 16.99
CA VAL A 70 -10.94 -2.59 16.76
C VAL A 70 -12.10 -3.21 16.00
N SER A 71 -13.27 -2.56 16.01
CA SER A 71 -14.36 -2.97 15.14
C SER A 71 -14.09 -2.60 13.68
N VAL A 72 -14.68 -3.34 12.74
CA VAL A 72 -14.64 -3.01 11.30
C VAL A 72 -15.22 -1.61 11.03
N SER A 73 -16.23 -1.21 11.81
CA SER A 73 -16.85 0.11 11.71
C SER A 73 -15.88 1.21 12.11
N ASP A 74 -15.15 1.03 13.21
CA ASP A 74 -14.17 2.01 13.70
C ASP A 74 -12.99 2.14 12.74
N LEU A 75 -12.47 1.02 12.24
CA LEU A 75 -11.40 1.01 11.23
C LEU A 75 -11.85 1.76 9.96
N ASN A 76 -13.05 1.47 9.46
CA ASN A 76 -13.57 2.17 8.28
C ASN A 76 -13.83 3.66 8.54
N GLY A 77 -14.32 4.01 9.74
CA GLY A 77 -14.52 5.40 10.18
C GLY A 77 -13.21 6.18 10.24
N ALA A 78 -12.18 5.60 10.87
CA ALA A 78 -10.85 6.19 10.97
C ALA A 78 -10.23 6.44 9.59
N ILE A 79 -10.22 5.44 8.70
CA ILE A 79 -9.68 5.62 7.33
C ILE A 79 -10.50 6.64 6.54
N LYS A 80 -11.82 6.66 6.70
CA LYS A 80 -12.67 7.67 6.02
C LYS A 80 -12.34 9.08 6.45
N VAL A 81 -12.09 9.31 7.74
CA VAL A 81 -11.69 10.63 8.27
C VAL A 81 -10.28 11.01 7.81
N LEU A 82 -9.32 10.07 7.93
CA LEU A 82 -7.90 10.35 7.75
C LEU A 82 -7.46 10.34 6.28
N ALA A 83 -8.02 9.47 5.45
CA ALA A 83 -7.65 9.30 4.05
C ALA A 83 -8.76 9.72 3.06
N GLY A 84 -9.96 10.03 3.54
CA GLY A 84 -11.08 10.43 2.68
C GLY A 84 -11.65 9.29 1.82
N THR A 85 -11.35 8.03 2.16
CA THR A 85 -11.76 6.85 1.39
C THR A 85 -12.20 5.71 2.30
N SER A 86 -12.84 4.67 1.76
CA SER A 86 -13.17 3.48 2.55
C SER A 86 -11.92 2.66 2.84
N VAL A 87 -11.90 1.93 3.96
CA VAL A 87 -10.75 1.07 4.28
C VAL A 87 -10.48 0.01 3.20
N ALA A 88 -11.52 -0.58 2.62
CA ALA A 88 -11.36 -1.54 1.53
C ALA A 88 -10.65 -0.92 0.31
N LYS A 89 -11.00 0.33 -0.03
CA LYS A 89 -10.35 1.05 -1.13
C LYS A 89 -8.91 1.44 -0.78
N PHE A 90 -8.65 1.84 0.46
CA PHE A 90 -7.30 2.16 0.93
C PHE A 90 -6.37 0.94 0.85
N ILE A 91 -6.83 -0.23 1.31
CA ILE A 91 -6.11 -1.51 1.23
C ILE A 91 -5.83 -1.88 -0.23
N GLU A 92 -6.85 -1.81 -1.09
CA GLU A 92 -6.70 -2.09 -2.52
C GLU A 92 -5.69 -1.15 -3.18
N ASP A 93 -5.82 0.16 -2.98
CA ASP A 93 -4.92 1.13 -3.59
C ASP A 93 -3.47 0.89 -3.12
N TYR A 94 -3.25 0.63 -1.83
CA TYR A 94 -1.91 0.34 -1.30
C TYR A 94 -1.32 -0.96 -1.87
N SER A 95 -2.13 -2.02 -1.92
CA SER A 95 -1.71 -3.32 -2.46
C SER A 95 -1.41 -3.25 -3.97
N LEU A 96 -2.07 -2.35 -4.70
CA LEU A 96 -1.77 -2.10 -6.10
C LEU A 96 -0.49 -1.28 -6.28
N GLU A 97 -0.18 -0.32 -5.39
CA GLU A 97 1.14 0.35 -5.40
C GLU A 97 2.27 -0.68 -5.19
N MET A 98 2.09 -1.59 -4.23
CA MET A 98 3.00 -2.71 -4.00
C MET A 98 3.19 -3.55 -5.28
N ALA A 99 2.10 -3.98 -5.92
CA ALA A 99 2.16 -4.79 -7.12
C ALA A 99 2.87 -4.06 -8.27
N LYS A 100 2.53 -2.79 -8.53
CA LYS A 100 3.18 -1.97 -9.56
C LYS A 100 4.68 -1.86 -9.33
N TYR A 101 5.09 -1.65 -8.07
CA TYR A 101 6.50 -1.60 -7.71
C TYR A 101 7.20 -2.92 -8.01
N MET A 102 6.67 -4.05 -7.56
CA MET A 102 7.27 -5.37 -7.81
C MET A 102 7.36 -5.70 -9.30
N LEU A 103 6.32 -5.35 -10.08
CA LEU A 103 6.29 -5.60 -11.51
C LEU A 103 7.36 -4.79 -12.26
N ALA A 104 7.64 -3.57 -11.82
CA ALA A 104 8.61 -2.68 -12.43
C ALA A 104 10.07 -2.96 -12.00
N HIS A 105 10.28 -3.37 -10.73
CA HIS A 105 11.62 -3.45 -10.11
C HIS A 105 12.13 -4.87 -9.87
N SER A 106 11.36 -5.91 -10.21
CA SER A 106 11.79 -7.30 -9.99
C SER A 106 11.46 -8.21 -11.17
N LYS A 107 12.16 -9.35 -11.24
CA LYS A 107 11.87 -10.44 -12.18
C LYS A 107 10.97 -11.52 -11.57
N SER A 108 10.39 -11.27 -10.39
CA SER A 108 9.55 -12.24 -9.68
C SER A 108 8.38 -12.71 -10.54
N GLU A 109 7.98 -13.96 -10.41
CA GLU A 109 6.81 -14.45 -11.15
C GLU A 109 5.53 -13.72 -10.73
N ILE A 110 4.58 -13.56 -11.65
CA ILE A 110 3.30 -12.86 -11.39
C ILE A 110 2.54 -13.52 -10.23
N ARG A 111 2.67 -14.85 -10.07
CA ARG A 111 2.14 -15.58 -8.92
C ARG A 111 2.73 -15.12 -7.59
N ALA A 112 4.05 -14.92 -7.53
CA ALA A 112 4.73 -14.43 -6.33
C ALA A 112 4.35 -12.98 -6.02
N VAL A 113 4.21 -12.14 -7.06
CA VAL A 113 3.72 -10.75 -6.91
C VAL A 113 2.30 -10.75 -6.33
N ALA A 114 1.40 -11.56 -6.89
CA ALA A 114 0.03 -11.66 -6.39
C ALA A 114 0.00 -12.08 -4.92
N GLN A 115 0.75 -13.13 -4.55
CA GLN A 115 0.83 -13.61 -3.18
C GLN A 115 1.35 -12.53 -2.22
N ARG A 116 2.44 -11.83 -2.57
CA ARG A 116 3.02 -10.75 -1.73
C ARG A 116 2.06 -9.58 -1.53
N CYS A 117 1.20 -9.31 -2.51
CA CYS A 117 0.20 -8.25 -2.47
C CYS A 117 -1.16 -8.72 -1.91
N GLY A 118 -1.25 -9.94 -1.36
CA GLY A 118 -2.48 -10.47 -0.76
C GLY A 118 -3.57 -10.88 -1.76
N TYR A 119 -3.21 -11.13 -3.02
CA TYR A 119 -4.12 -11.57 -4.08
C TYR A 119 -3.85 -13.01 -4.52
N SER A 120 -4.89 -13.68 -5.02
CA SER A 120 -4.68 -14.81 -5.94
C SER A 120 -4.19 -14.30 -7.30
N PRO A 121 -3.51 -15.13 -8.13
CA PRO A 121 -3.08 -14.69 -9.46
C PRO A 121 -4.23 -14.16 -10.34
N SER A 122 -5.37 -14.85 -10.33
CA SER A 122 -6.58 -14.41 -11.04
C SER A 122 -7.20 -13.16 -10.43
N GLY A 123 -7.14 -13.02 -9.10
CA GLY A 123 -7.56 -11.83 -8.37
C GLY A 123 -6.78 -10.59 -8.77
N LEU A 124 -5.44 -10.70 -8.78
CA LEU A 124 -4.53 -9.64 -9.21
C LEU A 124 -4.82 -9.20 -10.65
N PHE A 125 -4.94 -10.17 -11.57
CA PHE A 125 -5.26 -9.89 -12.97
C PHE A 125 -6.58 -9.13 -13.12
N ARG A 126 -7.64 -9.57 -12.42
CA ARG A 126 -8.97 -8.93 -12.46
C ARG A 126 -8.93 -7.51 -11.94
N VAL A 127 -8.26 -7.25 -10.81
CA VAL A 127 -8.17 -5.89 -10.26
C VAL A 127 -7.31 -4.98 -11.14
N PHE A 128 -6.19 -5.46 -11.69
CA PHE A 128 -5.35 -4.70 -12.62
C PHE A 128 -6.11 -4.29 -13.87
N ARG A 129 -6.82 -5.23 -14.52
CA ARG A 129 -7.64 -4.90 -15.70
C ARG A 129 -8.75 -3.90 -15.37
N ARG A 130 -9.37 -4.02 -14.20
CA ARG A 130 -10.43 -3.10 -13.77
C ARG A 130 -9.88 -1.68 -13.56
N ARG A 131 -8.75 -1.56 -12.85
CA ARG A 131 -8.19 -0.27 -12.37
C ARG A 131 -7.31 0.42 -13.41
N PHE A 132 -6.51 -0.32 -14.16
CA PHE A 132 -5.50 0.21 -15.08
C PHE A 132 -5.76 -0.12 -16.55
N LYS A 133 -6.78 -0.94 -16.86
CA LYS A 133 -7.10 -1.40 -18.22
C LYS A 133 -5.97 -2.23 -18.88
N MET A 134 -5.07 -2.79 -18.08
CA MET A 134 -3.93 -3.62 -18.52
C MET A 134 -3.80 -4.85 -17.62
N SER A 135 -3.11 -5.89 -18.09
CA SER A 135 -2.69 -7.01 -17.25
C SER A 135 -1.43 -6.66 -16.42
N PRO A 136 -1.14 -7.40 -15.34
CA PRO A 136 0.15 -7.31 -14.64
C PRO A 136 1.36 -7.52 -15.56
N GLU A 137 1.23 -8.41 -16.56
CA GLU A 137 2.25 -8.68 -17.56
C GLU A 137 2.48 -7.47 -18.48
N ASP A 138 1.41 -6.85 -18.98
CA ASP A 138 1.50 -5.63 -19.80
C ASP A 138 2.16 -4.50 -19.00
N TRP A 139 1.79 -4.37 -17.72
CA TRP A 139 2.40 -3.39 -16.83
C TRP A 139 3.91 -3.61 -16.72
N ARG A 140 4.33 -4.86 -16.46
CA ARG A 140 5.75 -5.21 -16.41
C ARG A 140 6.46 -4.89 -17.72
N TRP A 141 5.87 -5.20 -18.86
CA TRP A 141 6.49 -4.93 -20.16
C TRP A 141 6.70 -3.43 -20.38
N ASN A 142 5.70 -2.61 -20.06
CA ASN A 142 5.71 -1.18 -20.34
C ASN A 142 6.53 -0.34 -19.35
N TYR A 143 6.67 -0.79 -18.10
CA TYR A 143 7.24 0.03 -17.00
C TYR A 143 8.44 -0.62 -16.31
N ARG A 144 9.07 -1.63 -16.93
CA ARG A 144 10.27 -2.25 -16.34
C ARG A 144 11.41 -1.25 -16.27
N ILE A 145 12.01 -1.11 -15.10
CA ILE A 145 13.21 -0.31 -14.92
C ILE A 145 14.40 -1.24 -15.19
N SER A 146 15.16 -0.93 -16.24
CA SER A 146 16.36 -1.65 -16.67
C SER A 146 17.56 -1.31 -15.80
#